data_AF-A0A0G4GMG7-F1
#
_entry.id   AF-A0A0G4GMG7-F1
#
_cell.length_a   1.000
_cell.length_b   1.000
_cell.length_c   1.000
_cell.angle_alpha   90.00
_cell.angle_beta   90.00
_cell.angle_gamma   90.00
#
_symmetry.space_group_name_H-M   'P 1'
#
loop_
_entity.id
_entity.type
_entity.pdbx_description
1 polymer ?
#
loop_
_entity_poly.entity_id
_entity_poly.type
_entity_poly.pdbx_seq_one_letter_code
_entity_poly.pdbx_strand_id
1 'polypeptide(L)'
;MDLGWRLTWKEKEAEKGKGKEGKNGSLSPSHSPPKATKRVPKARCFGKGFWDKRKIDTFTGTPVPALIFFCMIWALACALQIFMGDVKGAFLQSTDMNAERVYARMPAWMPPIPDVCPYLDMKPKKWERVKEYARSLLPGQIREVVRSLYGMSVSSKLFDNKWVGTTGQAGFERIELEIAVDKEKNVLINWIDDVFNLIAFGQVERVMRHLQGEMEFKKMTRLDMASYKFKYAGMDFEGDKGGCRVLMSSYHEGVSCELDS
;
A
#
# COMPACT_ATOMS: atom_id res chain seq x y z
N MET A 1 -2.36 11.93 -20.90
CA MET A 1 -3.25 12.14 -19.75
C MET A 1 -2.94 13.47 -19.09
N ASP A 2 -3.88 14.10 -18.39
CA ASP A 2 -3.53 15.22 -17.50
C ASP A 2 -3.07 14.68 -16.14
N LEU A 3 -2.24 15.45 -15.45
CA LEU A 3 -1.90 15.16 -14.06
C LEU A 3 -2.80 15.96 -13.13
N GLY A 4 -3.42 15.25 -12.19
CA GLY A 4 -4.09 15.83 -11.03
C GLY A 4 -3.22 15.68 -9.78
N TRP A 5 -3.52 16.48 -8.77
CA TRP A 5 -2.97 16.30 -7.43
C TRP A 5 -4.07 16.50 -6.39
N ARG A 6 -3.92 15.81 -5.25
CA ARG A 6 -4.80 15.96 -4.09
C ARG A 6 -3.96 15.95 -2.82
N LEU A 7 -4.26 16.87 -1.90
CA LEU A 7 -3.77 16.79 -0.52
C LEU A 7 -4.59 15.76 0.23
N THR A 8 -3.92 14.75 0.77
CA THR A 8 -4.49 13.75 1.67
C THR A 8 -3.81 13.86 3.02
N TRP A 9 -4.41 13.30 4.06
CA TRP A 9 -3.79 13.25 5.38
C TRP A 9 -3.38 11.81 5.66
N LYS A 10 -2.20 11.62 6.25
CA LYS A 10 -1.79 10.33 6.83
C LYS A 10 -1.70 10.48 8.34
N GLU A 11 -2.34 9.59 9.07
CA GLU A 11 -2.16 9.52 10.52
C GLU A 11 -0.77 8.97 10.83
N LYS A 12 -0.02 9.66 11.69
CA LYS A 12 1.25 9.17 12.20
C LYS A 12 0.94 8.09 13.24
N GLU A 13 1.34 6.85 12.99
CA GLU A 13 1.32 5.80 14.02
C GLU A 13 2.08 6.32 15.25
N ALA A 14 1.45 6.25 16.41
CA ALA A 14 2.08 6.66 17.65
C ALA A 14 3.33 5.78 17.88
N GLU A 15 4.51 6.40 17.98
CA GLU A 15 5.69 5.73 18.48
C GLU A 15 5.35 5.13 19.85
N LYS A 16 5.39 3.79 19.98
CA LYS A 16 5.32 3.13 21.27
C LYS A 16 6.49 3.64 22.10
N GLY A 17 6.21 4.57 23.02
CA GLY A 17 7.19 5.08 23.96
C GLY A 17 7.80 3.92 24.75
N LYS A 18 9.12 3.91 24.84
CA LYS A 18 9.89 3.04 25.73
C LYS A 18 9.34 3.20 27.16
N GLY A 19 8.69 2.15 27.67
CA GLY A 19 8.24 2.12 29.05
C GLY A 19 9.43 2.13 30.01
N LYS A 20 9.52 3.15 30.85
CA LYS A 20 10.26 3.07 32.11
C LYS A 20 9.45 2.21 33.07
N GLU A 21 10.12 1.25 33.70
CA GLU A 21 9.60 0.47 34.82
C GLU A 21 9.10 1.39 35.95
N GLY A 22 7.96 1.03 36.52
CA GLY A 22 7.42 1.62 37.74
C GLY A 22 6.47 0.62 38.40
N LYS A 23 6.87 0.13 39.58
CA LYS A 23 6.14 -0.80 40.44
C LYS A 23 4.83 -0.20 40.97
N ASN A 24 3.91 -1.12 41.28
CA ASN A 24 2.75 -1.06 42.19
C ASN A 24 1.42 -0.45 41.70
N GLY A 25 0.39 -1.29 41.68
CA GLY A 25 -0.86 -1.02 42.41
C GLY A 25 -2.09 -0.54 41.64
N SER A 26 -3.10 -1.43 41.59
CA SER A 26 -4.56 -1.19 41.41
C SER A 26 -5.13 -1.08 39.98
N LEU A 27 -6.12 -1.96 39.72
CA LEU A 27 -7.03 -1.93 38.58
C LEU A 27 -8.06 -0.81 38.74
N SER A 28 -8.21 0.02 37.71
CA SER A 28 -9.43 0.79 37.40
C SER A 28 -9.52 1.01 35.89
N PRO A 29 -10.72 0.97 35.29
CA PRO A 29 -10.90 0.99 33.84
C PRO A 29 -10.67 2.40 33.29
N SER A 30 -9.51 2.65 32.67
CA SER A 30 -9.25 3.94 32.03
C SER A 30 -9.85 3.98 30.62
N HIS A 31 -11.05 4.56 30.52
CA HIS A 31 -11.46 5.22 29.28
C HIS A 31 -10.55 6.43 29.07
N SER A 32 -9.36 6.17 28.53
CA SER A 32 -8.45 7.19 28.04
C SER A 32 -9.03 7.73 26.72
N PRO A 33 -9.24 9.04 26.56
CA PRO A 33 -9.64 9.60 25.27
C PRO A 33 -8.58 9.25 24.21
N PRO A 34 -8.98 9.02 22.95
CA PRO A 34 -8.04 8.66 21.89
C PRO A 34 -6.93 9.71 21.79
N LYS A 35 -5.70 9.27 22.03
CA LYS A 35 -4.49 10.08 21.93
C LYS A 35 -4.47 10.71 20.53
N ALA A 36 -4.52 12.04 20.45
CA ALA A 36 -4.60 12.76 19.17
C ALA A 36 -3.49 12.29 18.23
N THR A 37 -3.86 11.55 17.18
CA THR A 37 -2.95 11.08 16.14
C THR A 37 -2.50 12.30 15.34
N LYS A 38 -1.18 12.59 15.37
CA LYS A 38 -0.61 13.71 14.61
C LYS A 38 -0.81 13.44 13.12
N ARG A 39 -1.69 14.20 12.46
CA ARG A 39 -1.92 14.11 11.02
C ARG A 39 -0.76 14.77 10.26
N VAL A 40 -0.23 14.07 9.27
CA VAL A 40 0.81 14.58 8.38
C VAL A 40 0.20 14.79 6.99
N PRO A 41 0.31 15.99 6.40
CA PRO A 41 -0.14 16.22 5.04
C PRO A 41 0.68 15.37 4.06
N LYS A 42 -0.01 14.69 3.15
CA LYS A 42 0.55 13.87 2.07
C LYS A 42 -0.06 14.31 0.74
N ALA A 43 0.74 14.97 -0.08
CA ALA A 43 0.36 15.22 -1.46
C ALA A 43 0.41 13.91 -2.27
N ARG A 44 -0.64 13.63 -3.05
CA ARG A 44 -0.69 12.53 -4.00
C ARG A 44 -0.84 13.09 -5.41
N CYS A 45 0.01 12.64 -6.33
CA CYS A 45 -0.13 12.88 -7.76
C CYS A 45 -0.87 11.70 -8.38
N PHE A 46 -1.79 11.95 -9.30
CA PHE A 46 -2.54 10.91 -10.00
C PHE A 46 -2.84 11.31 -11.45
N GLY A 47 -3.01 10.34 -12.33
CA GLY A 47 -3.51 10.58 -13.68
C GLY A 47 -4.98 11.00 -13.64
N LYS A 48 -5.30 12.15 -14.24
CA LYS A 48 -6.67 12.67 -14.36
C LYS A 48 -7.03 12.79 -15.84
N GLY A 49 -8.01 12.01 -16.29
CA GLY A 49 -8.53 12.10 -17.65
C GLY A 49 -7.56 11.56 -18.71
N PHE A 50 -8.06 10.62 -19.52
CA PHE A 50 -7.38 10.16 -20.72
C PHE A 50 -7.96 10.90 -21.92
N TRP A 51 -7.14 11.76 -22.51
CA TRP A 51 -7.46 12.43 -23.78
C TRP A 51 -7.39 11.46 -24.97
N ASP A 52 -6.67 10.36 -24.77
CA ASP A 52 -6.47 9.32 -25.76
C ASP A 52 -7.59 8.28 -25.67
N LYS A 53 -8.23 8.00 -26.80
CA LYS A 53 -9.34 7.03 -26.92
C LYS A 53 -8.85 5.64 -27.34
N ARG A 54 -7.54 5.45 -27.53
CA ARG A 54 -6.97 4.14 -27.86
C ARG A 54 -7.29 3.12 -26.78
N LYS A 55 -7.61 1.89 -27.21
CA LYS A 55 -7.81 0.75 -26.31
C LYS A 55 -6.44 0.30 -25.82
N ILE A 56 -6.10 0.69 -24.60
CA ILE A 56 -4.96 0.13 -23.89
C ILE A 56 -5.48 -1.04 -23.05
N ASP A 57 -4.68 -2.10 -22.88
CA ASP A 57 -5.03 -3.17 -21.95
C ASP A 57 -4.87 -2.68 -20.51
N THR A 58 -6.00 -2.39 -19.89
CA THR A 58 -6.07 -1.70 -18.60
C THR A 58 -6.60 -2.58 -17.48
N PHE A 59 -7.11 -3.76 -17.82
CA PHE A 59 -7.88 -4.56 -16.88
C PHE A 59 -7.05 -5.74 -16.38
N THR A 60 -6.72 -5.69 -15.09
CA THR A 60 -6.13 -6.83 -14.38
C THR A 60 -7.15 -7.88 -14.00
N GLY A 61 -8.44 -7.61 -14.10
CA GLY A 61 -9.42 -8.32 -13.28
C GLY A 61 -9.73 -7.56 -12.00
N THR A 62 -10.79 -7.99 -11.32
CA THR A 62 -11.08 -7.60 -9.94
C THR A 62 -10.75 -8.78 -9.05
N PRO A 63 -9.89 -8.62 -8.03
CA PRO A 63 -9.59 -9.72 -7.12
C PRO A 63 -10.88 -10.16 -6.43
N VAL A 64 -11.03 -11.45 -6.17
CA VAL A 64 -12.22 -11.99 -5.48
C VAL A 64 -12.02 -11.82 -3.98
N PRO A 65 -12.64 -10.81 -3.32
CA PRO A 65 -12.30 -10.49 -1.94
C PRO A 65 -12.66 -11.63 -0.99
N ALA A 66 -13.73 -12.36 -1.29
CA ALA A 66 -14.16 -13.54 -0.53
C ALA A 66 -13.07 -14.62 -0.44
N LEU A 67 -12.30 -14.84 -1.51
CA LEU A 67 -11.24 -15.84 -1.51
C LEU A 67 -10.04 -15.38 -0.67
N ILE A 68 -9.67 -14.10 -0.79
CA ILE A 68 -8.64 -13.48 0.04
C ILE A 68 -9.00 -13.58 1.53
N PHE A 69 -10.25 -13.27 1.88
CA PHE A 69 -10.73 -13.38 3.26
C PHE A 69 -10.76 -14.83 3.73
N PHE A 70 -11.18 -15.76 2.88
CA PHE A 70 -11.15 -17.18 3.19
C PHE A 70 -9.72 -17.65 3.53
N CYS A 71 -8.72 -17.29 2.71
CA CYS A 71 -7.32 -17.62 3.00
C CYS A 71 -6.83 -17.03 4.33
N MET A 72 -7.17 -15.77 4.62
CA MET A 72 -6.78 -15.11 5.87
C MET A 72 -7.44 -15.75 7.10
N ILE A 73 -8.76 -15.95 7.07
CA ILE A 73 -9.50 -16.58 8.17
C ILE A 73 -8.99 -17.99 8.41
N TRP A 74 -8.77 -18.75 7.34
CA TRP A 74 -8.25 -20.10 7.42
C TRP A 74 -6.84 -20.14 8.02
N ALA A 75 -5.95 -19.24 7.60
CA ALA A 75 -4.60 -19.13 8.17
C ALA A 75 -4.63 -18.78 9.66
N LEU A 76 -5.53 -17.89 10.08
CA LEU A 76 -5.73 -17.53 11.48
C LEU A 76 -6.28 -18.71 12.29
N ALA A 77 -7.28 -19.43 11.75
CA ALA A 77 -7.88 -20.61 12.39
C ALA A 77 -6.88 -21.75 12.59
N CYS A 78 -5.96 -21.93 11.64
CA CYS A 78 -4.88 -22.91 11.72
C CYS A 78 -3.63 -22.39 12.46
N ALA A 79 -3.66 -21.18 13.02
CA ALA A 79 -2.53 -20.54 13.68
C ALA A 79 -1.22 -20.54 12.85
N LEU A 80 -1.34 -20.36 11.52
CA LEU A 80 -0.21 -20.35 10.61
C LEU A 80 0.65 -19.08 10.78
N GLN A 81 1.88 -19.15 10.29
CA GLN A 81 2.76 -18.00 10.29
C GLN A 81 2.32 -17.01 9.20
N ILE A 82 1.91 -15.81 9.60
CA ILE A 82 1.51 -14.74 8.68
C ILE A 82 2.56 -13.66 8.69
N PHE A 83 3.04 -13.27 7.52
CA PHE A 83 3.93 -12.13 7.34
C PHE A 83 3.20 -11.06 6.55
N MET A 84 3.19 -9.84 7.07
CA MET A 84 2.56 -8.68 6.45
C MET A 84 3.62 -7.71 5.95
N GLY A 85 3.47 -7.22 4.73
CA GLY A 85 4.36 -6.27 4.08
C GLY A 85 3.61 -5.08 3.48
N ASP A 86 4.18 -3.88 3.62
CA ASP A 86 3.73 -2.66 2.91
C ASP A 86 4.68 -2.39 1.74
N VAL A 87 4.19 -2.46 0.50
CA VAL A 87 5.01 -2.25 -0.71
C VAL A 87 5.10 -0.76 -1.00
N LYS A 88 6.32 -0.22 -0.91
CA LYS A 88 6.54 1.22 -1.05
C LYS A 88 6.32 1.67 -2.50
N GLY A 89 5.17 2.31 -2.75
CA GLY A 89 4.87 2.86 -4.07
C GLY A 89 4.82 1.79 -5.15
N ALA A 90 4.05 0.72 -4.91
CA ALA A 90 3.91 -0.45 -5.79
C ALA A 90 3.90 -0.12 -7.29
N PHE A 91 3.01 0.78 -7.72
CA PHE A 91 2.92 1.18 -9.13
C PHE A 91 4.20 1.83 -9.66
N LEU A 92 4.86 2.67 -8.86
CA LEU A 92 6.12 3.31 -9.25
C LEU A 92 7.30 2.34 -9.36
N GLN A 93 7.17 1.11 -8.86
CA GLN A 93 8.17 0.07 -9.03
C GLN A 93 8.03 -0.66 -10.37
N SER A 94 6.96 -0.40 -11.12
CA SER A 94 6.70 -1.03 -12.41
C SER A 94 6.99 -0.05 -13.54
N THR A 95 7.96 -0.42 -14.37
CA THR A 95 8.30 0.33 -15.58
C THR A 95 7.24 0.04 -16.63
N ASP A 96 6.74 1.08 -17.28
CA ASP A 96 5.94 0.90 -18.48
C ASP A 96 6.86 0.38 -19.59
N MET A 97 6.61 -0.83 -20.07
CA MET A 97 7.37 -1.48 -21.16
C MET A 97 6.52 -1.63 -22.42
N ASN A 98 5.33 -1.03 -22.46
CA ASN A 98 4.48 -1.08 -23.63
C ASN A 98 5.16 -0.36 -24.81
N ALA A 99 4.93 -0.88 -26.02
CA ALA A 99 5.41 -0.25 -27.25
C ALA A 99 4.86 1.17 -27.40
N GLU A 100 3.59 1.37 -27.01
CA GLU A 100 2.99 2.69 -26.90
C GLU A 100 3.28 3.30 -25.53
N ARG A 101 4.03 4.40 -25.51
CA ARG A 101 4.37 5.12 -24.28
C ARG A 101 3.23 6.02 -23.83
N VAL A 102 2.98 6.06 -22.52
CA VAL A 102 2.05 7.03 -21.92
C VAL A 102 2.77 8.35 -21.71
N TYR A 103 2.13 9.44 -22.14
CA TYR A 103 2.60 10.80 -21.90
C TYR A 103 1.62 11.56 -20.98
N ALA A 104 2.19 12.34 -20.08
CA ALA A 104 1.48 13.21 -19.16
C ALA A 104 1.71 14.68 -19.54
N ARG A 105 0.63 15.46 -19.57
CA ARG A 105 0.71 16.91 -19.70
C ARG A 105 0.80 17.53 -18.31
N MET A 106 1.84 18.33 -18.08
CA MET A 106 1.99 19.14 -16.88
C MET A 106 0.86 20.19 -16.83
N PRO A 107 0.38 20.56 -15.63
CA PRO A 107 -0.63 21.62 -15.51
C PRO A 107 -0.21 22.91 -16.22
N ALA A 108 -1.19 23.62 -16.78
CA ALA A 108 -0.98 24.92 -17.43
C ALA A 108 -0.53 26.00 -16.43
N TRP A 109 -0.76 25.78 -15.14
CA TRP A 109 -0.28 26.63 -14.06
C TRP A 109 0.25 25.77 -12.92
N MET A 110 1.45 26.11 -12.41
CA MET A 110 2.07 25.47 -11.26
C MET A 110 2.45 26.54 -10.24
N PRO A 111 2.21 26.32 -8.93
CA PRO A 111 2.62 27.27 -7.91
C PRO A 111 4.16 27.39 -7.86
N PRO A 112 4.71 28.56 -7.51
CA PRO A 112 6.14 28.71 -7.30
C PRO A 112 6.61 27.78 -6.17
N ILE A 113 7.78 27.17 -6.36
CA ILE A 113 8.35 26.29 -5.34
C ILE A 113 8.88 27.13 -4.15
N PRO A 114 8.54 26.78 -2.90
CA PRO A 114 9.03 27.53 -1.74
C PRO A 114 10.56 27.46 -1.61
N ASP A 115 11.18 28.54 -1.14
CA ASP A 115 12.62 28.54 -0.87
C ASP A 115 12.98 27.62 0.30
N VAL A 116 12.15 27.65 1.35
CA VAL A 116 12.27 26.80 2.55
C VAL A 116 11.48 25.51 2.35
N CYS A 117 12.09 24.37 2.70
CA CYS A 117 11.45 23.07 2.59
C CYS A 117 10.22 22.97 3.52
N PRO A 118 9.00 22.73 3.00
CA PRO A 118 7.82 22.58 3.83
C PRO A 118 7.75 21.22 4.55
N TYR A 119 8.65 20.28 4.20
CA TYR A 119 8.68 18.93 4.76
C TYR A 119 9.78 18.81 5.82
N LEU A 120 9.38 18.59 7.08
CA LEU A 120 10.29 18.49 8.24
C LEU A 120 11.27 17.32 8.17
N ASP A 121 10.89 16.25 7.47
CA ASP A 121 11.65 14.99 7.34
C ASP A 121 12.53 14.95 6.08
N MET A 122 12.44 15.97 5.21
CA MET A 122 13.24 16.03 4.00
C MET A 122 14.59 16.69 4.25
N LYS A 123 15.67 15.96 3.94
CA LYS A 123 17.03 16.50 4.02
C LYS A 123 17.20 17.71 3.08
N PRO A 124 17.88 18.80 3.49
CA PRO A 124 18.06 20.00 2.66
C PRO A 124 18.62 19.73 1.26
N LYS A 125 19.63 18.84 1.15
CA LYS A 125 20.20 18.43 -0.14
C LYS A 125 19.17 17.82 -1.10
N LYS A 126 18.18 17.09 -0.57
CA LYS A 126 17.10 16.53 -1.38
C LYS A 126 16.14 17.65 -1.82
N TRP A 127 15.86 18.62 -0.96
CA TRP A 127 15.03 19.78 -1.30
C TRP A 127 15.63 20.62 -2.42
N GLU A 128 16.95 20.88 -2.39
CA GLU A 128 17.63 21.61 -3.47
C GLU A 128 17.48 20.90 -4.83
N ARG A 129 17.61 19.57 -4.87
CA ARG A 129 17.34 18.79 -6.09
C ARG A 129 15.90 18.92 -6.57
N VAL A 130 14.93 18.97 -5.64
CA VAL A 130 13.52 19.17 -5.99
C VAL A 130 13.32 20.58 -6.56
N LYS A 131 13.94 21.61 -5.98
CA LYS A 131 13.90 22.98 -6.52
C LYS A 131 14.50 23.08 -7.92
N GLU A 132 15.68 22.49 -8.12
CA GLU A 132 16.32 22.45 -9.43
C GLU A 132 15.44 21.74 -10.47
N TYR A 133 14.91 20.57 -10.14
CA TYR A 133 14.01 19.84 -11.04
C TYR A 133 12.73 20.64 -11.32
N ALA A 134 12.11 21.24 -10.31
CA ALA A 134 10.89 22.04 -10.47
C ALA A 134 11.11 23.25 -11.40
N ARG A 135 12.27 23.93 -11.31
CA ARG A 135 12.63 25.02 -12.21
C ARG A 135 12.81 24.58 -13.66
N SER A 136 13.15 23.31 -13.89
CA SER A 136 13.25 22.74 -15.25
C SER A 136 11.88 22.40 -15.88
N LEU A 137 10.79 22.47 -15.12
CA LEU A 137 9.45 22.14 -15.60
C LEU A 137 8.79 23.37 -16.21
N LEU A 138 8.30 23.23 -17.44
CA LEU A 138 7.50 24.27 -18.09
C LEU A 138 6.00 23.98 -17.91
N PRO A 139 5.16 25.01 -17.67
CA PRO A 139 3.71 24.81 -17.68
C PRO A 139 3.22 24.25 -19.01
N GLY A 140 2.28 23.29 -18.96
CA GLY A 140 1.76 22.63 -20.16
C GLY A 140 2.72 21.64 -20.85
N GLN A 141 3.95 21.48 -20.35
CA GLN A 141 4.94 20.56 -20.93
C GLN A 141 4.41 19.12 -20.96
N ILE A 142 4.66 18.41 -22.06
CA ILE A 142 4.37 16.98 -22.16
C ILE A 142 5.62 16.20 -21.78
N ARG A 143 5.47 15.21 -20.89
CA ARG A 143 6.55 14.32 -20.45
C ARG A 143 6.13 12.86 -20.54
N GLU A 144 7.09 12.02 -20.88
CA GLU A 144 6.91 10.57 -20.86
C GLU A 144 6.76 10.07 -19.42
N VAL A 145 5.83 9.15 -19.22
CA VAL A 145 5.57 8.49 -17.95
C VAL A 145 6.27 7.13 -18.00
N VAL A 146 7.50 7.09 -17.51
CA VAL A 146 8.35 5.88 -17.55
C VAL A 146 7.88 4.82 -16.54
N ARG A 147 7.25 5.24 -15.45
CA ARG A 147 6.78 4.37 -14.37
C ARG A 147 5.28 4.52 -14.20
N SER A 148 4.63 3.43 -13.87
CA SER A 148 3.20 3.38 -13.60
C SER A 148 2.79 4.34 -12.46
N LEU A 149 1.67 5.05 -12.62
CA LEU A 149 1.16 6.06 -11.68
C LEU A 149 -0.27 5.75 -11.23
N TYR A 150 -0.58 6.07 -9.98
CA TYR A 150 -1.95 5.95 -9.50
C TYR A 150 -2.96 6.70 -10.39
N GLY A 151 -4.09 6.07 -10.69
CA GLY A 151 -5.11 6.60 -11.60
C GLY A 151 -4.80 6.40 -13.08
N MET A 152 -3.64 5.85 -13.45
CA MET A 152 -3.45 5.37 -14.82
C MET A 152 -4.20 4.06 -15.02
N SER A 153 -4.87 3.95 -16.15
CA SER A 153 -5.66 2.78 -16.50
C SER A 153 -4.80 1.51 -16.63
N VAL A 154 -3.53 1.61 -17.03
CA VAL A 154 -2.59 0.47 -17.15
C VAL A 154 -1.89 0.09 -15.83
N SER A 155 -2.05 0.87 -14.77
CA SER A 155 -1.14 0.79 -13.64
C SER A 155 -1.23 -0.49 -12.85
N SER A 156 -2.46 -0.97 -12.64
CA SER A 156 -2.69 -2.25 -11.99
C SER A 156 -2.04 -3.37 -12.81
N LYS A 157 -2.18 -3.36 -14.14
CA LYS A 157 -1.67 -4.41 -15.03
C LYS A 157 -0.15 -4.48 -15.03
N LEU A 158 0.52 -3.33 -15.08
CA LEU A 158 1.97 -3.28 -15.03
C LEU A 158 2.50 -3.81 -13.70
N PHE A 159 1.85 -3.47 -12.58
CA PHE A 159 2.24 -3.98 -11.28
C PHE A 159 1.93 -5.46 -11.10
N ASP A 160 0.78 -5.90 -11.57
CA ASP A 160 0.38 -7.30 -11.57
C ASP A 160 1.36 -8.18 -12.36
N ASN A 161 1.78 -7.73 -13.55
CA ASN A 161 2.77 -8.44 -14.35
C ASN A 161 4.14 -8.52 -13.65
N LYS A 162 4.59 -7.41 -13.04
CA LYS A 162 5.82 -7.41 -12.22
C LYS A 162 5.68 -8.38 -11.05
N TRP A 163 4.54 -8.36 -10.36
CA TRP A 163 4.23 -9.24 -9.25
C TRP A 163 4.29 -10.72 -9.66
N VAL A 164 3.64 -11.11 -10.76
CA VAL A 164 3.70 -12.47 -11.31
C VAL A 164 5.13 -12.86 -11.65
N GLY A 165 5.88 -11.98 -12.31
CA GLY A 165 7.27 -12.27 -12.66
C GLY A 165 8.13 -12.52 -11.43
N THR A 166 8.07 -11.63 -10.45
CA THR A 166 8.85 -11.72 -9.21
C THR A 166 8.48 -12.95 -8.38
N THR A 167 7.18 -13.25 -8.24
CA THR A 167 6.70 -14.41 -7.46
C THR A 167 6.90 -15.74 -8.18
N GLY A 168 6.74 -15.76 -9.50
CA GLY A 168 7.03 -16.92 -10.34
C GLY A 168 8.50 -17.34 -10.25
N GLN A 169 9.43 -16.38 -10.22
CA GLN A 169 10.85 -16.66 -9.97
C GLN A 169 11.12 -17.23 -8.57
N ALA A 170 10.27 -16.93 -7.60
CA ALA A 170 10.32 -17.53 -6.26
C ALA A 170 9.64 -18.90 -6.17
N GLY A 171 9.08 -19.42 -7.27
CA GLY A 171 8.43 -20.73 -7.34
C GLY A 171 6.93 -20.74 -7.04
N PHE A 172 6.29 -19.57 -7.01
CA PHE A 172 4.85 -19.45 -6.84
C PHE A 172 4.12 -19.52 -8.19
N GLU A 173 3.02 -20.23 -8.20
CA GLU A 173 2.08 -20.29 -9.31
C GLU A 173 0.82 -19.48 -8.96
N ARG A 174 0.38 -18.62 -9.88
CA ARG A 174 -0.86 -17.88 -9.71
C ARG A 174 -2.06 -18.82 -9.82
N ILE A 175 -2.92 -18.79 -8.82
CA ILE A 175 -4.19 -19.55 -8.83
C ILE A 175 -5.40 -18.65 -9.05
N GLU A 176 -5.33 -17.39 -8.60
CA GLU A 176 -6.36 -16.37 -8.78
C GLU A 176 -5.68 -15.00 -8.82
N LEU A 177 -6.38 -13.96 -9.27
CA LEU A 177 -5.84 -12.61 -9.20
C LEU A 177 -5.43 -12.27 -7.77
N GLU A 178 -4.20 -11.77 -7.63
CA GLU A 178 -3.56 -11.44 -6.36
C GLU A 178 -3.24 -12.63 -5.43
N ILE A 179 -3.56 -13.88 -5.81
CA ILE A 179 -3.25 -15.07 -5.01
C ILE A 179 -2.32 -16.01 -5.77
N ALA A 180 -1.21 -16.37 -5.14
CA ALA A 180 -0.26 -17.33 -5.67
C ALA A 180 0.15 -18.36 -4.62
N VAL A 181 0.43 -19.59 -5.05
CA VAL A 181 0.77 -20.72 -4.17
C VAL A 181 2.03 -21.41 -4.67
N ASP A 182 2.92 -21.81 -3.77
CA ASP A 182 4.11 -22.59 -4.12
C ASP A 182 3.93 -24.10 -3.84
N LYS A 183 4.96 -24.90 -4.16
CA LYS A 183 4.97 -26.35 -3.92
C LYS A 183 4.90 -26.73 -2.44
N GLU A 184 5.33 -25.84 -1.56
CA GLU A 184 5.26 -26.02 -0.10
C GLU A 184 3.90 -25.58 0.48
N LYS A 185 2.96 -25.20 -0.40
CA LYS A 185 1.62 -24.70 -0.10
C LYS A 185 1.61 -23.33 0.58
N ASN A 186 2.74 -22.62 0.62
CA ASN A 186 2.77 -21.24 1.07
C ASN A 186 1.85 -20.41 0.17
N VAL A 187 1.09 -19.49 0.75
CA VAL A 187 0.13 -18.65 0.02
C VAL A 187 0.61 -17.21 0.06
N LEU A 188 0.81 -16.62 -1.11
CA LEU A 188 0.99 -15.19 -1.29
C LEU A 188 -0.33 -14.53 -1.64
N ILE A 189 -0.63 -13.45 -0.95
CA ILE A 189 -1.79 -12.62 -1.18
C ILE A 189 -1.30 -11.19 -1.33
N ASN A 190 -1.64 -10.57 -2.45
CA ASN A 190 -1.54 -9.13 -2.61
C ASN A 190 -2.93 -8.50 -2.45
N TRP A 191 -2.99 -7.21 -2.09
CA TRP A 191 -4.21 -6.42 -2.20
C TRP A 191 -3.87 -5.12 -2.91
N ILE A 192 -4.21 -5.05 -4.19
CA ILE A 192 -4.04 -3.90 -5.09
C ILE A 192 -2.61 -3.33 -5.01
N ASP A 193 -2.41 -2.23 -4.28
CA ASP A 193 -1.23 -1.37 -4.33
C ASP A 193 -0.39 -1.33 -3.05
N ASP A 194 -0.90 -1.81 -1.91
CA ASP A 194 -0.28 -1.47 -0.62
C ASP A 194 -0.01 -2.67 0.29
N VAL A 195 -0.74 -3.80 0.20
CA VAL A 195 -0.67 -4.83 1.25
C VAL A 195 -0.36 -6.22 0.75
N PHE A 196 0.77 -6.73 1.22
CA PHE A 196 1.26 -8.08 0.96
C PHE A 196 1.11 -8.97 2.20
N ASN A 197 0.54 -10.16 2.03
CA ASN A 197 0.57 -11.21 3.02
C ASN A 197 1.25 -12.47 2.46
N LEU A 198 2.08 -13.09 3.29
CA LEU A 198 2.59 -14.43 3.09
C LEU A 198 2.09 -15.31 4.24
N ILE A 199 1.28 -16.31 3.91
CA ILE A 199 0.86 -17.38 4.81
C ILE A 199 1.81 -18.54 4.60
N ALA A 200 2.52 -18.89 5.66
CA ALA A 200 3.64 -19.80 5.62
C ALA A 200 3.36 -21.09 6.40
N PHE A 201 3.68 -22.23 5.78
CA PHE A 201 3.59 -23.57 6.37
C PHE A 201 4.95 -24.10 6.82
N GLY A 202 6.03 -23.43 6.42
CA GLY A 202 7.40 -23.88 6.63
C GLY A 202 8.41 -22.75 6.66
N GLN A 203 9.59 -23.00 6.09
CA GLN A 203 10.70 -22.04 6.07
C GLN A 203 10.52 -21.01 4.95
N VAL A 204 10.35 -19.75 5.32
CA VAL A 204 10.09 -18.66 4.36
C VAL A 204 11.23 -17.68 4.18
N GLU A 205 12.34 -17.86 4.86
CA GLU A 205 13.46 -16.90 4.82
C GLU A 205 14.02 -16.69 3.40
N ARG A 206 14.04 -17.76 2.59
CA ARG A 206 14.50 -17.68 1.20
C ARG A 206 13.52 -16.87 0.36
N VAL A 207 12.22 -17.15 0.48
CA VAL A 207 11.15 -16.42 -0.21
C VAL A 207 11.17 -14.95 0.19
N MET A 208 11.23 -14.66 1.49
CA MET A 208 11.25 -13.29 1.99
C MET A 208 12.49 -12.52 1.51
N ARG A 209 13.68 -13.14 1.51
CA ARG A 209 14.90 -12.51 0.97
C ARG A 209 14.79 -12.21 -0.51
N HIS A 210 14.23 -13.14 -1.30
CA HIS A 210 13.99 -12.92 -2.73
C HIS A 210 13.04 -11.75 -2.96
N LEU A 211 11.87 -11.75 -2.29
CA LEU A 211 10.89 -10.68 -2.43
C LEU A 211 11.46 -9.32 -2.01
N GLN A 212 12.24 -9.26 -0.92
CA GLN A 212 12.90 -8.03 -0.45
C GLN A 212 14.02 -7.56 -1.39
N GLY A 213 14.61 -8.45 -2.18
CA GLY A 213 15.59 -8.08 -3.22
C GLY A 213 14.92 -7.48 -4.46
N GLU A 214 13.74 -7.97 -4.83
CA GLU A 214 13.03 -7.58 -6.06
C GLU A 214 12.05 -6.41 -5.86
N MET A 215 11.55 -6.22 -4.64
CA MET A 215 10.56 -5.20 -4.30
C MET A 215 10.96 -4.37 -3.09
N GLU A 216 10.68 -3.07 -3.15
CA GLU A 216 10.89 -2.17 -2.02
C GLU A 216 9.73 -2.31 -1.02
N PHE A 217 9.95 -3.07 0.05
CA PHE A 217 9.05 -3.09 1.21
C PHE A 217 9.39 -1.97 2.18
N LYS A 218 8.38 -1.22 2.63
CA LYS A 218 8.54 -0.22 3.69
C LYS A 218 8.76 -0.88 5.05
N LYS A 219 7.99 -1.92 5.34
CA LYS A 219 8.07 -2.73 6.55
C LYS A 219 7.53 -4.10 6.22
N MET A 220 8.23 -5.15 6.63
CA MET A 220 7.74 -6.52 6.60
C MET A 220 7.82 -7.08 8.02
N THR A 221 6.69 -7.53 8.56
CA THR A 221 6.57 -8.01 9.93
C THR A 221 5.87 -9.34 9.99
N ARG A 222 6.39 -10.24 10.80
CA ARG A 222 5.67 -11.43 11.23
C ARG A 222 4.57 -11.03 12.21
N LEU A 223 3.36 -11.53 11.99
CA LEU A 223 2.24 -11.36 12.90
C LEU A 223 2.45 -12.23 14.15
N ASP A 224 2.24 -11.64 15.32
CA ASP A 224 2.26 -12.38 16.58
C ASP A 224 0.92 -13.09 16.78
N MET A 225 0.92 -14.42 16.66
CA MET A 225 -0.28 -15.24 16.81
C MET A 225 -0.72 -15.41 18.27
N ALA A 226 0.10 -14.99 19.26
CA ALA A 226 -0.32 -14.97 20.66
C ALA A 226 -1.33 -13.84 20.93
N SER A 227 -1.19 -12.71 20.24
CA SER A 227 -2.13 -11.61 20.24
C SER A 227 -1.90 -10.75 19.00
N TYR A 228 -2.91 -10.66 18.14
CA TYR A 228 -2.84 -9.90 16.91
C TYR A 228 -3.94 -8.86 16.84
N LYS A 229 -3.58 -7.70 16.28
CA LYS A 229 -4.51 -6.65 15.88
C LYS A 229 -3.96 -5.97 14.64
N PHE A 230 -4.63 -6.09 13.51
CA PHE A 230 -4.16 -5.54 12.24
C PHE A 230 -5.33 -5.16 11.32
N LYS A 231 -5.06 -4.22 10.40
CA LYS A 231 -5.99 -3.88 9.32
C LYS A 231 -5.55 -4.53 8.03
N TYR A 232 -6.49 -5.08 7.28
CA TYR A 232 -6.24 -5.61 5.95
C TYR A 232 -7.46 -5.37 5.05
N ALA A 233 -7.26 -4.74 3.89
CA ALA A 233 -8.31 -4.45 2.91
C ALA A 233 -9.58 -3.78 3.49
N GLY A 234 -9.43 -2.89 4.48
CA GLY A 234 -10.57 -2.22 5.13
C GLY A 234 -11.28 -3.04 6.22
N MET A 235 -10.73 -4.20 6.58
CA MET A 235 -11.19 -4.99 7.72
C MET A 235 -10.21 -4.85 8.88
N ASP A 236 -10.76 -4.86 10.09
CA ASP A 236 -10.04 -4.93 11.35
C ASP A 236 -10.06 -6.38 11.85
N PHE A 237 -8.89 -6.99 12.00
CA PHE A 237 -8.70 -8.30 12.59
C PHE A 237 -8.13 -8.13 13.99
N GLU A 238 -8.74 -8.76 14.98
CA GLU A 238 -8.27 -8.77 16.36
C GLU A 238 -8.51 -10.14 16.98
N GLY A 239 -7.51 -10.71 17.64
CA GLY A 239 -7.66 -12.03 18.23
C GLY A 239 -6.41 -12.56 18.91
N ASP A 240 -6.54 -13.79 19.37
CA ASP A 240 -5.50 -14.56 20.04
C ASP A 240 -5.61 -16.05 19.66
N LYS A 241 -4.93 -16.93 20.40
CA LYS A 241 -4.97 -18.38 20.17
C LYS A 241 -6.35 -19.02 20.31
N GLY A 242 -7.31 -18.37 20.97
CA GLY A 242 -8.64 -18.92 21.28
C GLY A 242 -9.79 -18.31 20.48
N GLY A 243 -9.57 -17.21 19.75
CA GLY A 243 -10.61 -16.60 18.95
C GLY A 243 -10.11 -15.49 18.01
N CYS A 244 -10.83 -15.34 16.90
CA CYS A 244 -10.64 -14.25 15.94
C CYS A 244 -11.93 -13.43 15.85
N ARG A 245 -11.81 -12.12 16.05
CA ARG A 245 -12.85 -11.15 15.74
C ARG A 245 -12.46 -10.41 14.47
N VAL A 246 -13.39 -10.40 13.53
CA VAL A 246 -13.27 -9.64 12.27
C VAL A 246 -14.34 -8.55 12.27
N LEU A 247 -13.94 -7.30 12.10
CA LEU A 247 -14.81 -6.14 12.08
C LEU A 247 -14.70 -5.44 10.72
N MET A 248 -15.84 -5.15 10.10
CA MET A 248 -15.94 -4.36 8.85
C MET A 248 -16.35 -2.90 9.10
N SER A 249 -16.34 -2.43 10.34
CA SER A 249 -16.88 -1.12 10.71
C SER A 249 -16.26 0.05 9.93
N SER A 250 -14.99 -0.06 9.52
CA SER A 250 -14.33 0.99 8.73
C SER A 250 -14.87 1.16 7.30
N TYR A 251 -15.59 0.17 6.76
CA TYR A 251 -16.34 0.33 5.51
C TYR A 251 -17.68 1.05 5.72
N HIS A 252 -18.34 0.84 6.86
CA HIS A 252 -19.64 1.45 7.17
C HIS A 252 -19.52 2.93 7.55
N GLU A 253 -18.45 3.33 8.24
CA GLU A 253 -18.23 4.74 8.62
C GLU A 253 -17.96 5.67 7.41
N GLY A 254 -17.54 5.12 6.26
CA GLY A 254 -17.33 5.88 5.02
C GLY A 254 -18.59 6.05 4.16
N VAL A 255 -19.70 5.37 4.51
CA VAL A 255 -21.00 5.47 3.84
C VAL A 255 -21.94 6.23 4.77
N SER A 256 -21.64 7.50 5.05
CA SER A 256 -22.68 8.41 5.50
C SER A 256 -23.57 8.71 4.29
N CYS A 257 -24.66 7.95 4.14
CA CYS A 257 -25.77 8.45 3.36
C CYS A 257 -26.33 9.65 4.15
N GLU A 258 -25.94 10.85 3.77
CA GLU A 258 -26.76 12.04 4.03
C GLU A 258 -28.06 11.81 3.25
N LEU A 259 -29.06 11.24 3.95
CA LEU A 259 -30.44 11.36 3.53
C LEU A 259 -30.86 12.77 3.91
N ASP A 260 -30.77 13.68 2.94
CA ASP A 260 -31.46 14.96 3.02
C ASP A 260 -32.96 14.67 3.16
N SER A 261 -33.50 15.03 4.32
CA SER A 261 -34.94 15.10 4.61
C SER A 261 -35.42 16.54 4.49
#